data_AF-A0A096X808-F1
#
_entry.id   AF-A0A096X808-F1
#
_cell.length_a   1.000
_cell.length_b   1.000
_cell.length_c   1.000
_cell.angle_alpha   90.00
_cell.angle_beta   90.00
_cell.angle_gamma   90.00
#
_symmetry.space_group_name_H-M   'P 1'
#
loop_
_entity.id
_entity.type
_entity.pdbx_description
1 polymer ?
#
loop_
_entity_poly.entity_id
_entity_poly.type
_entity_poly.pdbx_seq_one_letter_code
_entity_poly.pdbx_strand_id
1 'polypeptide(L)' 'VFYDASRKLILKGVDGVVYVGDRQMERMEANMESLENLRINLQEQGYDLNKLPYVVQYNKRDLP' A
#
# COMPACT_ATOMS: atom_id res chain seq x y z
N VAL A 1 11.06 -1.86 -7.58
CA VAL A 1 11.37 -0.71 -8.48
C VAL A 1 10.54 -0.68 -9.76
N PHE A 2 10.26 -1.82 -10.43
CA PHE A 2 9.30 -1.80 -11.55
C PHE A 2 7.87 -1.45 -11.07
N TYR A 3 7.16 -0.62 -11.85
CA TYR A 3 5.79 -0.12 -11.67
C TYR A 3 5.55 1.13 -10.80
N ASP A 4 6.56 1.86 -10.31
CA ASP A 4 6.31 3.04 -9.46
C ASP A 4 5.52 4.15 -10.18
N ALA A 5 5.83 4.41 -11.46
CA ALA A 5 5.06 5.35 -12.29
C ALA A 5 3.58 4.95 -12.43
N SER A 6 3.30 3.65 -12.58
CA SER A 6 1.93 3.14 -12.65
C SER A 6 1.21 3.28 -11.30
N ARG A 7 1.89 3.01 -10.18
CA ARG A 7 1.32 3.16 -8.83
C ARG A 7 0.94 4.60 -8.53
N LYS A 8 1.80 5.57 -8.89
CA LYS A 8 1.48 7.00 -8.77
C LYS A 8 0.23 7.35 -9.56
N LEU A 9 0.13 6.90 -10.80
CA LEU A 9 -1.02 7.20 -11.65
C LEU A 9 -2.35 6.67 -11.09
N ILE A 10 -2.35 5.45 -10.52
CA ILE A 10 -3.57 4.81 -9.99
C ILE A 10 -4.11 5.51 -8.74
N LEU A 11 -3.26 6.19 -7.97
CA LEU A 11 -3.65 6.88 -6.74
C LEU A 11 -4.28 8.26 -6.97
N LYS A 12 -4.30 8.75 -8.22
CA LYS A 12 -4.88 10.06 -8.54
C LYS A 12 -6.40 10.03 -8.37
N GLY A 13 -6.94 10.91 -7.53
CA GLY A 13 -8.39 10.98 -7.30
C GLY A 13 -8.93 9.86 -6.42
N VAL A 14 -8.06 9.21 -5.62
CA VAL A 14 -8.48 8.11 -4.75
C VAL A 14 -9.30 8.63 -3.56
N ASP A 15 -10.45 7.99 -3.30
CA ASP A 15 -11.31 8.28 -2.15
C ASP A 15 -11.04 7.36 -0.95
N GLY A 16 -10.42 6.20 -1.20
CA GLY A 16 -10.14 5.19 -0.17
C GLY A 16 -9.15 4.13 -0.66
N VAL A 17 -8.41 3.52 0.27
CA VAL A 17 -7.39 2.51 -0.05
C VAL A 17 -7.62 1.24 0.76
N VAL A 18 -7.43 0.08 0.12
CA VAL A 18 -7.26 -1.20 0.79
C VAL A 18 -5.84 -1.68 0.54
N TYR A 19 -5.03 -1.80 1.59
CA TYR A 19 -3.70 -2.38 1.48
C TYR A 19 -3.75 -3.85 1.81
N VAL A 20 -3.25 -4.66 0.88
CA VAL A 20 -3.24 -6.12 0.98
C VAL A 20 -1.83 -6.57 1.31
N GLY A 21 -1.59 -6.90 2.58
CA GLY A 21 -0.32 -7.46 3.04
C GLY A 21 -0.29 -8.99 2.93
N ASP A 22 0.86 -9.54 2.57
CA ASP A 22 1.10 -10.99 2.60
C ASP A 22 1.48 -11.42 4.01
N ARG A 23 0.77 -12.39 4.62
CA ARG A 23 1.01 -12.80 6.02
C ARG A 23 2.35 -13.52 6.24
N GLN A 24 2.96 -14.08 5.20
CA GLN A 24 4.22 -14.83 5.32
C GLN A 24 5.33 -14.00 5.96
N MET A 25 6.10 -14.60 6.88
CA MET A 25 7.17 -13.89 7.59
C MET A 25 8.25 -13.37 6.63
N GLU A 26 8.55 -14.14 5.58
CA GLU A 26 9.50 -13.81 4.52
C GLU A 26 9.07 -12.59 3.70
N ARG A 27 7.79 -12.19 3.79
CA ARG A 27 7.23 -11.02 3.08
C ARG A 27 7.09 -9.79 3.96
N MET A 28 7.45 -9.86 5.24
CA MET A 28 7.30 -8.73 6.17
C MET A 28 8.11 -7.49 5.75
N GLU A 29 9.35 -7.67 5.29
CA GLU A 29 10.18 -6.55 4.81
C GLU A 29 9.56 -5.90 3.56
N ALA A 30 9.14 -6.72 2.59
CA ALA A 30 8.46 -6.26 1.38
C ALA A 30 7.13 -5.56 1.70
N ASN A 31 6.38 -6.03 2.71
CA ASN A 31 5.18 -5.37 3.17
C ASN A 31 5.50 -3.97 3.72
N MET A 32 6.50 -3.84 4.59
CA MET A 32 6.89 -2.55 5.15
C MET A 32 7.34 -1.58 4.07
N GLU A 33 8.20 -2.01 3.14
CA GLU A 33 8.66 -1.20 2.02
C GLU A 33 7.49 -0.73 1.13
N SER A 34 6.56 -1.63 0.83
CA SER A 34 5.43 -1.30 -0.05
C SER A 34 4.38 -0.39 0.62
N LEU A 35 4.20 -0.50 1.94
CA LEU A 35 3.35 0.41 2.70
C LEU A 35 3.98 1.81 2.78
N GLU A 36 5.30 1.90 2.95
CA GLU A 36 6.00 3.18 2.93
C GLU A 36 5.93 3.83 1.54
N ASN A 37 6.11 3.06 0.47
CA ASN A 37 5.93 3.56 -0.90
C ASN A 37 4.49 4.08 -1.15
N LEU A 38 3.46 3.42 -0.61
CA LEU A 38 2.08 3.93 -0.66
C LEU A 38 1.97 5.30 0.04
N ARG A 39 2.57 5.49 1.21
CA ARG A 39 2.56 6.77 1.94
C ARG A 39 3.24 7.88 1.14
N ILE A 40 4.43 7.60 0.62
CA ILE A 40 5.19 8.55 -0.21
C ILE A 40 4.38 8.94 -1.45
N ASN A 41 3.82 7.97 -2.17
CA ASN A 41 3.07 8.23 -3.39
C ASN A 41 1.78 9.03 -3.17
N LEU A 42 1.12 8.85 -2.02
CA LEU A 42 -0.04 9.66 -1.62
C LEU A 42 0.39 11.09 -1.27
N GLN A 43 1.47 11.25 -0.50
CA GLN A 43 2.00 12.55 -0.10
C GLN A 43 2.44 13.39 -1.29
N GLU A 44 3.12 12.80 -2.27
CA GLU A 44 3.51 13.49 -3.51
C GLU A 44 2.30 14.04 -4.29
N GLN A 45 1.12 13.48 -4.10
CA GLN A 45 -0.13 13.90 -4.75
C GLN A 45 -1.03 14.76 -3.83
N GLY A 46 -0.53 15.12 -2.65
CA GLY A 46 -1.25 15.97 -1.69
C GLY A 46 -2.25 15.23 -0.80
N TYR A 47 -2.24 13.90 -0.79
CA TYR A 47 -3.06 13.07 0.09
C TYR A 47 -2.29 12.67 1.36
N ASP A 48 -3.01 12.51 2.46
CA ASP A 48 -2.48 11.98 3.72
C ASP A 48 -3.19 10.67 4.04
N LEU A 49 -2.44 9.57 4.11
CA LEU A 49 -2.99 8.25 4.42
C LEU A 49 -3.74 8.22 5.76
N ASN A 50 -3.37 9.08 6.73
CA ASN A 50 -4.05 9.15 8.03
C ASN A 50 -5.43 9.83 7.97
N LYS A 51 -5.71 10.57 6.90
CA LYS A 51 -6.98 11.29 6.69
C LYS A 51 -7.88 10.59 5.67
N LEU A 52 -7.31 9.67 4.90
CA LEU A 52 -8.00 8.93 3.86
C LEU A 52 -8.63 7.64 4.45
N PRO A 53 -9.88 7.29 4.10
CA PRO A 53 -10.45 5.99 4.44
C PRO A 53 -9.53 4.84 4.01
N TYR A 54 -8.99 4.11 4.99
CA TYR A 54 -7.97 3.10 4.74
C TYR A 54 -8.22 1.82 5.55
N VAL A 55 -8.08 0.67 4.89
CA VAL A 55 -8.22 -0.66 5.50
C VAL A 55 -6.99 -1.52 5.19
N VAL A 56 -6.57 -2.32 6.16
CA VAL A 56 -5.53 -3.34 5.99
C VAL A 56 -6.17 -4.72 5.89
N GLN A 57 -5.85 -5.46 4.82
CA GLN A 57 -6.16 -6.87 4.67
C GLN A 57 -4.88 -7.69 4.82
N TYR A 58 -4.85 -8.57 5.82
CA TYR A 58 -3.82 -9.61 5.92
C TYR A 58 -4.24 -10.84 5.12
N ASN A 59 -3.65 -11.00 3.94
CA ASN A 59 -3.98 -12.07 2.99
C ASN A 59 -3.11 -13.31 3.18
N LYS A 60 -3.51 -14.42 2.54
CA LYS A 60 -2.83 -15.72 2.57
C LYS A 60 -2.76 -16.36 3.96
N ARG A 61 -3.87 -16.27 4.69
CA ARG A 61 -4.00 -16.84 6.04
C ARG A 61 -4.03 -18.37 6.07
N ASP A 62 -4.26 -18.97 4.92
CA ASP A 62 -4.22 -20.40 4.66
C ASP A 62 -2.80 -20.98 4.65
N LEU A 63 -1.78 -20.14 4.49
CA LEU A 63 -0.38 -20.58 4.50
C LEU A 63 0.06 -20.94 5.93
N PRO A 64 0.87 -21.99 6.08
CA PRO A 64 1.35 -22.49 7.38
C PRO A 64 2.19 -21.47 8.15
#